data_AF-A0A378YMS7-F1
#
_entry.id   AF-A0A378YMS7-F1
#
_cell.length_a   1.000
_cell.length_b   1.000
_cell.length_c   1.000
_cell.angle_alpha   90.00
_cell.angle_beta   90.00
_cell.angle_gamma   90.00
#
_symmetry.space_group_name_H-M   'P 1'
#
loop_
_entity.id
_entity.type
_entity.pdbx_description
1 polymer ?
#
loop_
_entity_poly.entity_id
_entity_poly.type
_entity_poly.pdbx_seq_one_letter_code
_entity_poly.pdbx_strand_id
1 'polypeptide(L)'
;MKPVPSWPSLPPGGVPIVQPRRRAPSQIALWGLMGVIGMLFSLMLVAYVMRMSQGDWRPLPPVNALWVNTGVLAAACIVMQSSASQARHGELRRSRRDWALAGVLAIAFVAGQLWVWRDLTVRQLGVAGNPANSFFFLLTGLHALHLLGGLAAWACLLPHRLAHAMRARRLSLTAQYWHFLFVLWVVLFAAVVNLTPEIAQRLCGTGGVSP
;
A
#
# COMPACT_ATOMS: atom_id res chain seq x y z
N MET A 1 -50.08 32.31 38.99
CA MET A 1 -49.08 31.23 39.19
C MET A 1 -49.13 30.33 37.96
N LYS A 2 -48.05 30.23 37.17
CA LYS A 2 -48.01 29.35 35.97
C LYS A 2 -47.58 27.94 36.39
N PRO A 3 -48.19 26.87 35.88
CA PRO A 3 -47.80 25.50 36.22
C PRO A 3 -46.40 25.18 35.69
N VAL A 4 -45.59 24.53 36.52
CA VAL A 4 -44.23 24.11 36.17
C VAL A 4 -44.31 22.85 35.29
N PRO A 5 -43.59 22.75 34.16
CA PRO A 5 -43.62 21.57 33.30
C PRO A 5 -43.11 20.31 34.03
N SER A 6 -43.92 19.26 34.06
CA SER A 6 -43.56 17.96 34.64
C SER A 6 -42.76 17.13 33.64
N TRP A 7 -41.43 17.22 33.68
CA TRP A 7 -40.57 16.35 32.89
C TRP A 7 -40.53 14.94 33.50
N PRO A 8 -40.53 13.87 32.66
CA PRO A 8 -40.30 12.52 33.15
C PRO A 8 -38.91 12.43 33.79
N SER A 9 -38.82 11.93 35.02
CA SER A 9 -37.55 11.68 35.70
C SER A 9 -36.74 10.65 34.91
N LEU A 10 -35.51 11.02 34.54
CA LEU A 10 -34.57 10.12 33.87
C LEU A 10 -34.37 8.85 34.72
N PRO A 11 -34.37 7.64 34.12
CA PRO A 11 -34.11 6.42 34.86
C PRO A 11 -32.71 6.46 35.50
N PRO A 12 -32.52 5.86 36.70
CA PRO A 12 -31.22 5.76 37.37
C PRO A 12 -30.35 4.75 36.64
N GLY A 13 -29.81 5.19 35.51
CA GLY A 13 -28.96 4.42 34.61
C GLY A 13 -28.44 5.41 33.60
N GLY A 14 -27.30 6.02 33.93
CA GLY A 14 -26.66 7.01 33.07
C GLY A 14 -26.59 6.49 31.64
N VAL A 15 -27.05 7.31 30.70
CA VAL A 15 -26.93 7.02 29.27
C VAL A 15 -25.48 6.62 29.03
N PRO A 16 -25.17 5.44 28.44
CA PRO A 16 -23.80 5.15 28.04
C PRO A 16 -23.43 6.25 27.04
N ILE A 17 -22.62 7.19 27.51
CA ILE A 17 -22.03 8.23 26.68
C ILE A 17 -21.17 7.48 25.67
N VAL A 18 -21.73 7.27 24.47
CA VAL A 18 -21.00 6.83 23.30
C VAL A 18 -20.02 7.96 23.01
N GLN A 19 -18.86 7.91 23.65
CA GLN A 19 -17.74 8.80 23.37
C GLN A 19 -17.50 8.69 21.86
N PRO A 20 -17.69 9.77 21.06
CA PRO A 20 -17.34 9.72 19.66
C PRO A 20 -15.87 9.35 19.62
N ARG A 21 -15.56 8.22 19.01
CA ARG A 21 -14.20 7.69 18.88
C ARG A 21 -13.38 8.69 18.07
N ARG A 22 -12.88 9.73 18.72
CA ARG A 22 -12.05 10.78 18.12
C ARG A 22 -10.84 10.05 17.56
N ARG A 23 -10.77 9.94 16.23
CA ARG A 23 -9.58 9.42 15.56
C ARG A 23 -8.42 10.28 16.02
N ALA A 24 -7.37 9.62 16.48
CA ALA A 24 -6.24 10.36 17.01
C ALA A 24 -5.65 11.23 15.88
N PRO A 25 -5.11 12.43 16.14
CA PRO A 25 -4.60 13.32 15.09
C PRO A 25 -3.63 12.63 14.12
N SER A 26 -2.80 11.72 14.65
CA SER A 26 -1.88 10.88 13.87
C SER A 26 -2.56 9.94 12.86
N GLN A 27 -3.79 9.47 13.14
CA GLN A 27 -4.55 8.65 12.21
C GLN A 27 -5.07 9.49 11.04
N ILE A 28 -5.57 10.69 11.31
CA ILE A 28 -6.09 11.58 10.26
C ILE A 28 -4.97 11.96 9.28
N ALA A 29 -3.79 12.30 9.80
CA ALA A 29 -2.61 12.56 8.99
C ALA A 29 -2.21 11.35 8.13
N LEU A 30 -2.25 10.14 8.69
CA LEU A 30 -1.95 8.92 7.94
C LEU A 30 -2.96 8.66 6.80
N TRP A 31 -4.26 8.83 7.07
CA TRP A 31 -5.30 8.68 6.05
C TRP A 31 -5.17 9.73 4.94
N GLY A 32 -4.86 10.98 5.31
CA GLY A 32 -4.57 12.04 4.33
C GLY A 32 -3.37 11.67 3.44
N LEU A 33 -2.27 11.22 4.05
CA LEU A 33 -1.09 10.76 3.32
C LEU A 33 -1.42 9.60 2.35
N MET A 34 -2.15 8.59 2.82
CA MET A 34 -2.60 7.47 1.98
C MET A 34 -3.48 7.94 0.81
N GLY A 35 -4.38 8.90 1.05
CA GLY A 35 -5.22 9.50 0.01
C GLY A 35 -4.39 10.20 -1.07
N VAL A 36 -3.41 11.02 -0.67
CA VAL A 36 -2.51 11.71 -1.61
C VAL A 36 -1.68 10.72 -2.42
N ILE A 37 -1.09 9.73 -1.77
CA ILE A 37 -0.32 8.68 -2.46
C ILE A 37 -1.23 7.92 -3.43
N GLY A 38 -2.43 7.51 -2.99
CA GLY A 38 -3.39 6.81 -3.81
C GLY A 38 -3.82 7.61 -5.04
N MET A 39 -4.07 8.92 -4.89
CA MET A 39 -4.37 9.82 -6.00
C MET A 39 -3.21 9.93 -6.97
N LEU A 40 -1.98 10.12 -6.47
CA LEU A 40 -0.77 10.20 -7.29
C LEU A 40 -0.58 8.95 -8.16
N PHE A 41 -0.69 7.76 -7.57
CA PHE A 41 -0.58 6.49 -8.31
C PHE A 41 -1.75 6.28 -9.27
N SER A 42 -2.97 6.66 -8.89
CA SER A 42 -4.15 6.52 -9.76
C SER A 42 -4.01 7.40 -11.01
N LEU A 43 -3.58 8.65 -10.85
CA LEU A 43 -3.35 9.57 -11.98
C LEU A 43 -2.24 9.05 -12.91
N MET A 44 -1.15 8.53 -12.34
CA MET A 44 -0.07 7.94 -13.13
C MET A 44 -0.54 6.68 -13.88
N LEU A 45 -1.41 5.88 -13.26
CA LEU A 45 -1.97 4.69 -13.89
C LEU A 45 -2.92 5.05 -15.03
N VAL A 46 -3.77 6.07 -14.87
CA VAL A 46 -4.61 6.59 -15.95
C VAL A 46 -3.75 7.11 -17.10
N ALA A 47 -2.69 7.86 -16.81
CA ALA A 47 -1.74 8.32 -17.83
C ALA A 47 -1.06 7.16 -18.57
N TYR A 48 -0.72 6.07 -17.86
CA TYR A 48 -0.20 4.85 -18.47
C TYR A 48 -1.21 4.22 -19.45
N VAL A 49 -2.48 4.08 -19.06
CA VAL A 49 -3.55 3.55 -19.94
C VAL A 49 -3.76 4.44 -21.16
N MET A 50 -3.79 5.76 -20.99
CA MET A 50 -3.92 6.71 -22.10
C MET A 50 -2.72 6.67 -23.07
N ARG A 51 -1.52 6.36 -22.59
CA ARG A 51 -0.34 6.21 -23.47
C ARG A 51 -0.39 4.88 -24.22
N MET A 52 -1.01 3.85 -23.65
CA MET A 52 -1.20 2.53 -24.26
C MET A 52 -2.05 2.59 -25.54
N SER A 53 -2.93 3.58 -25.68
CA SER A 53 -3.72 3.78 -26.89
C SER A 53 -2.94 4.43 -28.05
N GLN A 54 -1.67 4.78 -27.86
CA GLN A 54 -0.80 5.31 -28.91
C GLN A 54 0.02 4.16 -29.52
N GLY A 55 0.03 4.06 -30.86
CA GLY A 55 0.53 2.90 -31.62
C GLY A 55 2.00 2.51 -31.45
N ASP A 56 2.79 3.33 -30.75
CA ASP A 56 4.20 3.05 -30.43
C ASP A 56 4.38 2.15 -29.18
N TRP A 57 3.28 1.82 -28.50
CA TRP A 57 3.32 1.01 -27.28
C TRP A 57 3.64 -0.46 -27.59
N ARG A 58 4.68 -0.99 -26.94
CA ARG A 58 5.01 -2.43 -26.98
C ARG A 58 4.96 -3.03 -25.57
N PRO A 59 4.33 -4.21 -25.39
CA PRO A 59 4.31 -4.88 -24.10
C PRO A 59 5.72 -5.23 -23.65
N LEU A 60 5.99 -5.08 -22.36
CA LEU A 60 7.21 -5.63 -21.77
C LEU A 60 7.18 -7.16 -21.91
N PRO A 61 8.32 -7.79 -22.27
CA PRO A 61 8.40 -9.25 -22.23
C PRO A 61 8.08 -9.75 -20.81
N PRO A 62 7.46 -10.94 -20.67
CA PRO A 62 7.13 -11.48 -19.36
C PRO A 62 8.40 -11.68 -18.54
N VAL A 63 8.56 -10.89 -17.48
CA VAL A 63 9.68 -10.98 -16.56
C VAL A 63 9.27 -11.89 -15.40
N ASN A 64 9.61 -13.18 -15.46
CA ASN A 64 9.27 -14.15 -14.41
C ASN A 64 9.79 -13.74 -13.02
N ALA A 65 10.86 -12.95 -12.96
CA ALA A 65 11.40 -12.40 -11.71
C ALA A 65 10.42 -11.47 -10.97
N LEU A 66 9.51 -10.80 -11.68
CA LEU A 66 8.46 -9.96 -11.06
C LEU A 66 7.44 -10.80 -10.29
N TRP A 67 7.12 -12.01 -10.75
CA TRP A 67 6.22 -12.93 -10.04
C TRP A 67 6.83 -13.42 -8.72
N VAL A 68 8.12 -13.78 -8.74
CA VAL A 68 8.86 -14.15 -7.53
C VAL A 68 8.89 -12.99 -6.54
N ASN A 69 9.16 -11.77 -7.02
CA ASN A 69 9.21 -10.60 -6.16
C ASN A 69 7.85 -10.28 -5.51
N THR A 70 6.76 -10.36 -6.27
CA THR A 70 5.40 -10.20 -5.74
C THR A 70 5.05 -11.28 -4.71
N GLY A 71 5.50 -12.53 -4.93
CA GLY A 71 5.34 -13.61 -3.93
C GLY A 71 6.05 -13.31 -2.61
N VAL A 72 7.26 -12.75 -2.65
CA VAL A 72 8.00 -12.31 -1.45
C VAL A 72 7.25 -11.20 -0.72
N LEU A 73 6.70 -10.22 -1.44
CA LEU A 73 5.92 -9.14 -0.83
C LEU A 73 4.62 -9.66 -0.20
N ALA A 74 3.94 -10.60 -0.86
CA ALA A 74 2.75 -11.26 -0.31
C ALA A 74 3.07 -12.00 0.99
N ALA A 75 4.18 -12.74 1.04
CA ALA A 75 4.67 -13.39 2.25
C ALA A 75 4.98 -12.35 3.35
N ALA A 76 5.60 -11.22 3.02
CA ALA A 76 5.87 -10.14 3.98
C ALA A 76 4.57 -9.62 4.62
N CYS A 77 3.50 -9.50 3.83
CA CYS A 77 2.22 -9.01 4.29
C CYS A 77 1.53 -10.01 5.25
N ILE A 78 1.58 -11.31 4.93
CA ILE A 78 1.05 -12.38 5.81
C ILE A 78 1.79 -12.37 7.17
N VAL A 79 3.12 -12.28 7.13
CA VAL A 79 3.96 -12.22 8.34
C VAL A 79 3.71 -10.95 9.15
N MET A 80 3.46 -9.81 8.50
CA MET A 80 3.11 -8.58 9.20
C MET A 80 1.73 -8.68 9.87
N GLN A 81 0.76 -9.31 9.22
CA GLN A 81 -0.57 -9.54 9.78
C GLN A 81 -0.52 -10.50 10.98
N SER A 82 0.28 -11.56 10.91
CA SER A 82 0.52 -12.44 12.06
C SER A 82 1.16 -11.68 13.22
N SER A 83 2.15 -10.81 12.97
CA SER A 83 2.76 -9.96 14.00
C SER A 83 1.75 -9.06 14.69
N ALA A 84 0.87 -8.40 13.92
CA ALA A 84 -0.15 -7.50 14.46
C ALA A 84 -1.21 -8.25 15.30
N SER A 85 -1.60 -9.46 14.87
CA SER A 85 -2.51 -10.32 15.64
C SER A 85 -1.89 -10.76 16.97
N GLN A 86 -0.62 -11.16 16.95
CA GLN A 86 0.09 -11.61 18.17
C GLN A 86 0.35 -10.47 19.16
N ALA A 87 0.59 -9.25 18.65
CA ALA A 87 0.71 -8.06 19.49
C ALA A 87 -0.57 -7.78 20.30
N ARG A 88 -1.75 -8.13 19.75
CA ARG A 88 -3.04 -7.98 20.43
C ARG A 88 -3.28 -9.04 21.51
N HIS A 89 -2.74 -10.24 21.33
CA HIS A 89 -2.82 -11.34 22.29
C HIS A 89 -1.75 -11.29 23.40
N GLY A 90 -0.94 -10.23 23.47
CA GLY A 90 0.10 -10.06 24.51
C GLY A 90 1.43 -10.78 24.23
N GLU A 91 1.55 -11.48 23.11
CA GLU A 91 2.73 -12.23 22.67
C GLU A 91 3.81 -11.31 22.05
N LEU A 92 4.32 -10.36 22.84
CA LEU A 92 5.22 -9.30 22.36
C LEU A 92 6.55 -9.80 21.79
N ARG A 93 7.07 -10.91 22.29
CA ARG A 93 8.34 -11.50 21.83
C ARG A 93 8.19 -12.09 20.43
N ARG A 94 7.08 -12.80 20.18
CA ARG A 94 6.75 -13.41 18.89
C ARG A 94 6.32 -12.36 17.88
N SER A 95 5.53 -11.36 18.29
CA SER A 95 5.18 -10.19 17.48
C SER A 95 6.42 -9.45 16.97
N ARG A 96 7.43 -9.22 17.83
CA ARG A 96 8.70 -8.60 17.41
C ARG A 96 9.49 -9.42 16.40
N ARG A 97 9.55 -10.74 16.57
CA ARG A 97 10.24 -11.62 15.62
C ARG A 97 9.57 -11.56 14.26
N ASP A 98 8.24 -11.64 14.21
CA ASP A 98 7.49 -11.62 12.97
C ASP A 98 7.53 -10.22 12.33
N TRP A 99 7.50 -9.15 13.13
CA TRP A 99 7.76 -7.78 12.66
C TRP A 99 9.17 -7.66 12.04
N ALA A 100 10.18 -8.30 12.65
CA ALA A 100 11.53 -8.33 12.10
C ALA A 100 11.62 -9.07 10.78
N LEU A 101 10.97 -10.23 10.72
CA LEU A 101 10.89 -11.05 9.51
C LEU A 101 10.20 -10.28 8.38
N ALA A 102 9.08 -9.60 8.64
CA ALA A 102 8.39 -8.79 7.64
C ALA A 102 9.27 -7.65 7.09
N GLY A 103 10.09 -7.02 7.95
CA GLY A 103 11.10 -6.04 7.54
C GLY A 103 12.14 -6.64 6.59
N VAL A 104 12.67 -7.81 6.92
CA VAL A 104 13.65 -8.54 6.09
C VAL A 104 13.05 -8.92 4.73
N LEU A 105 11.82 -9.44 4.69
CA LEU A 105 11.17 -9.76 3.41
C LEU A 105 10.92 -8.51 2.55
N ALA A 106 10.59 -7.36 3.15
CA ALA A 106 10.45 -6.11 2.39
C ALA A 106 11.79 -5.61 1.83
N ILE A 107 12.89 -5.77 2.57
CA ILE A 107 14.24 -5.49 2.06
C ILE A 107 14.56 -6.42 0.90
N ALA A 108 14.26 -7.72 1.03
CA ALA A 108 14.43 -8.68 -0.05
C ALA A 108 13.60 -8.28 -1.29
N PHE A 109 12.40 -7.74 -1.11
CA PHE A 109 11.60 -7.22 -2.20
C PHE A 109 12.24 -6.03 -2.92
N VAL A 110 12.77 -5.05 -2.16
CA VAL A 110 13.47 -3.90 -2.74
C VAL A 110 14.71 -4.37 -3.51
N ALA A 111 15.48 -5.30 -2.95
CA ALA A 111 16.64 -5.89 -3.62
C ALA A 111 16.26 -6.64 -4.91
N GLY A 112 15.17 -7.43 -4.87
CA GLY A 112 14.61 -8.10 -6.05
C GLY A 112 14.20 -7.10 -7.13
N GLN A 113 13.61 -5.97 -6.73
CA GLN A 113 13.20 -4.93 -7.68
C GLN A 113 14.40 -4.22 -8.33
N LEU A 114 15.46 -3.95 -7.56
CA LEU A 114 16.73 -3.44 -8.11
C LEU A 114 17.36 -4.42 -9.09
N TRP A 115 17.26 -5.73 -8.82
CA TRP A 115 17.76 -6.76 -9.74
C TRP A 115 16.97 -6.79 -11.05
N VAL A 116 15.63 -6.70 -10.98
CA VAL A 116 14.76 -6.58 -12.16
C VAL A 116 15.10 -5.34 -12.98
N TRP A 117 15.29 -4.19 -12.33
CA TRP A 117 15.69 -2.95 -13.02
C TRP A 117 17.04 -3.09 -13.72
N ARG A 118 18.00 -3.77 -13.07
CA ARG A 118 19.32 -4.03 -13.67
C ARG A 118 19.21 -4.95 -14.88
N ASP A 119 18.48 -6.05 -14.78
CA ASP A 119 18.26 -6.98 -15.89
C ASP A 119 17.57 -6.29 -17.08
N LEU A 120 16.53 -5.48 -16.84
CA LEU A 120 15.86 -4.70 -17.89
C LEU A 120 16.79 -3.67 -18.55
N THR A 121 17.64 -3.00 -17.77
CA THR A 121 18.60 -2.02 -18.30
C THR A 121 19.64 -2.70 -19.18
N VAL A 122 20.13 -3.88 -18.78
CA VAL A 122 21.11 -4.68 -19.56
C VAL A 122 20.50 -5.17 -20.87
N ARG A 123 19.20 -5.51 -20.89
CA ARG A 123 18.46 -5.91 -22.11
C ARG A 123 18.11 -4.74 -23.05
N GLN A 124 18.65 -3.54 -22.81
CA GLN A 124 18.29 -2.30 -23.50
C GLN A 124 16.80 -1.91 -23.42
N LEU A 125 16.06 -2.51 -22.50
CA LEU A 125 14.67 -2.14 -22.16
C LEU A 125 14.65 -1.06 -21.07
N GLY A 126 15.59 -0.12 -21.14
CA GLY A 126 15.71 0.99 -20.19
C GLY A 126 14.65 2.08 -20.39
N VAL A 127 14.72 3.11 -19.53
CA VAL A 127 13.78 4.25 -19.47
C VAL A 127 13.65 4.99 -20.82
N ALA A 128 14.69 4.96 -21.67
CA ALA A 128 14.76 5.72 -22.92
C ALA A 128 14.26 4.97 -24.17
N GLY A 129 13.94 3.67 -24.08
CA GLY A 129 13.63 2.87 -25.27
C GLY A 129 12.16 2.82 -25.67
N ASN A 130 11.23 2.82 -24.70
CA ASN A 130 9.79 2.63 -24.93
C ASN A 130 9.00 3.36 -23.84
N PRO A 131 7.95 4.13 -24.18
CA PRO A 131 7.07 4.75 -23.18
C PRO A 131 6.55 3.79 -22.11
N ALA A 132 6.26 2.53 -22.47
CA ALA A 132 5.83 1.50 -21.52
C ALA A 132 6.87 1.23 -20.43
N ASN A 133 8.15 1.19 -20.81
CA ASN A 133 9.26 0.98 -19.87
C ASN A 133 9.40 2.21 -18.95
N SER A 134 9.30 3.42 -19.49
CA SER A 134 9.41 4.65 -18.67
C SER A 134 8.35 4.69 -17.57
N PHE A 135 7.09 4.40 -17.89
CA PHE A 135 6.00 4.32 -16.90
C PHE A 135 6.20 3.19 -15.90
N PHE A 136 6.66 2.02 -16.34
CA PHE A 136 6.97 0.90 -15.45
C PHE A 136 8.05 1.28 -14.41
N PHE A 137 9.16 1.88 -14.86
CA PHE A 137 10.23 2.34 -13.98
C PHE A 137 9.76 3.46 -13.04
N LEU A 138 8.94 4.40 -13.52
CA LEU A 138 8.38 5.47 -12.68
C LEU A 138 7.42 4.93 -11.61
N LEU A 139 6.45 4.09 -11.99
CA LEU A 139 5.48 3.51 -11.07
C LEU A 139 6.16 2.62 -10.03
N THR A 140 7.02 1.70 -10.47
CA THR A 140 7.73 0.78 -9.55
C THR A 140 8.78 1.51 -8.72
N GLY A 141 9.44 2.53 -9.26
CA GLY A 141 10.41 3.35 -8.54
C GLY A 141 9.79 4.21 -7.47
N LEU A 142 8.68 4.88 -7.79
CA LEU A 142 7.90 5.62 -6.80
C LEU A 142 7.37 4.67 -5.71
N HIS A 143 6.92 3.47 -6.08
CA HIS A 143 6.47 2.48 -5.11
C HIS A 143 7.61 2.04 -4.17
N ALA A 144 8.77 1.72 -4.73
CA ALA A 144 9.95 1.36 -3.96
C ALA A 144 10.37 2.49 -3.00
N LEU A 145 10.30 3.75 -3.43
CA LEU A 145 10.58 4.91 -2.57
C LEU A 145 9.63 4.98 -1.37
N HIS A 146 8.33 4.76 -1.59
CA HIS A 146 7.36 4.74 -0.50
C HIS A 146 7.59 3.54 0.44
N LEU A 147 7.97 2.39 -0.11
CA LEU A 147 8.32 1.21 0.68
C LEU A 147 9.57 1.47 1.54
N LEU A 148 10.59 2.15 1.01
CA LEU A 148 11.75 2.61 1.77
C LEU A 148 11.36 3.58 2.89
N GLY A 149 10.43 4.51 2.64
CA GLY A 149 9.85 5.36 3.68
C GLY A 149 9.14 4.56 4.77
N GLY A 150 8.37 3.54 4.38
CA GLY A 150 7.74 2.59 5.31
C GLY A 150 8.74 1.75 6.11
N LEU A 151 9.88 1.41 5.50
CA LEU A 151 10.97 0.68 6.14
C LEU A 151 11.73 1.55 7.16
N ALA A 152 11.94 2.84 6.85
CA ALA A 152 12.49 3.79 7.80
C ALA A 152 11.57 3.95 9.03
N ALA A 153 10.25 4.04 8.82
CA ALA A 153 9.28 4.04 9.91
C ALA A 153 9.33 2.73 10.73
N TRP A 154 9.45 1.58 10.07
CA TRP A 154 9.63 0.28 10.71
C TRP A 154 10.91 0.21 11.57
N ALA A 155 12.04 0.73 11.07
CA ALA A 155 13.32 0.76 11.80
C ALA A 155 13.25 1.68 13.03
N CYS A 156 12.54 2.80 12.95
CA CYS A 156 12.30 3.69 14.09
C CYS A 156 11.48 3.05 15.23
N LEU A 157 10.77 1.94 14.97
CA LEU A 157 9.99 1.20 15.98
C LEU A 157 10.77 0.08 16.68
N LEU A 158 11.97 -0.26 16.20
CA LEU A 158 12.85 -1.28 16.78
C LEU A 158 13.34 -0.98 18.23
N PRO A 159 13.57 0.29 18.66
CA PRO A 159 14.09 0.58 19.99
C PRO A 159 13.22 0.02 21.12
N HIS A 160 13.86 -0.63 22.09
CA HIS A 160 13.18 -1.30 23.20
C HIS A 160 12.47 -0.34 24.17
N ARG A 161 12.84 0.94 24.18
CA ARG A 161 12.45 1.92 25.22
C ARG A 161 11.07 2.57 25.06
N LEU A 162 10.29 2.21 24.04
CA LEU A 162 8.94 2.74 23.87
C LEU A 162 7.96 2.07 24.86
N ALA A 163 7.19 2.89 25.59
CA ALA A 163 6.09 2.41 26.43
C ALA A 163 5.09 1.58 25.62
N HIS A 164 4.51 0.54 26.23
CA HIS A 164 3.67 -0.45 25.54
C HIS A 164 2.52 0.17 24.75
N ALA A 165 1.78 1.13 25.32
CA ALA A 165 0.66 1.80 24.66
C ALA A 165 1.10 2.60 23.42
N MET A 166 2.24 3.31 23.51
CA MET A 166 2.81 4.05 22.38
C MET A 166 3.33 3.10 21.29
N ARG A 167 3.97 2.00 21.67
CA ARG A 167 4.43 0.99 20.72
C ARG A 167 3.24 0.38 19.98
N ALA A 168 2.21 -0.09 20.68
CA ALA A 168 1.03 -0.70 20.06
C ALA A 168 0.33 0.25 19.07
N ARG A 169 0.21 1.53 19.42
CA ARG A 169 -0.37 2.55 18.53
C ARG A 169 0.48 2.79 17.27
N ARG A 170 1.80 2.94 17.42
CA ARG A 170 2.72 3.11 16.28
C ARG A 170 2.75 1.86 15.40
N LEU A 171 2.75 0.67 16.02
CA LEU A 171 2.67 -0.65 15.36
C LEU A 171 1.44 -0.71 14.43
N SER A 172 0.28 -0.33 14.96
CA SER A 172 -0.98 -0.30 14.21
C SER A 172 -0.95 0.68 13.04
N LEU A 173 -0.36 1.86 13.21
CA LEU A 173 -0.26 2.86 12.14
C LEU A 173 0.67 2.39 11.01
N THR A 174 1.85 1.85 11.37
CA THR A 174 2.80 1.30 10.39
C THR A 174 2.22 0.09 9.68
N ALA A 175 1.55 -0.82 10.39
CA ALA A 175 0.90 -1.97 9.78
C ALA A 175 -0.18 -1.55 8.77
N GLN A 176 -0.96 -0.50 9.08
CA GLN A 176 -1.97 0.03 8.16
C GLN A 176 -1.34 0.65 6.91
N TYR A 177 -0.23 1.40 7.08
CA TYR A 177 0.55 1.94 5.96
C TYR A 177 1.11 0.86 5.05
N TRP A 178 1.68 -0.20 5.63
CA TRP A 178 2.23 -1.34 4.88
C TRP A 178 1.16 -2.10 4.11
N HIS A 179 -0.01 -2.35 4.71
CA HIS A 179 -1.13 -2.99 4.00
C HIS A 179 -1.60 -2.13 2.81
N PHE A 180 -1.67 -0.81 2.99
CA PHE A 180 -2.00 0.10 1.89
C PHE A 180 -0.97 -0.01 0.74
N LEU A 181 0.33 -0.01 1.05
CA LEU A 181 1.37 -0.22 0.04
C LEU A 181 1.27 -1.58 -0.65
N PHE A 182 0.97 -2.64 0.08
CA PHE A 182 0.78 -3.97 -0.51
C PHE A 182 -0.40 -3.99 -1.48
N VAL A 183 -1.57 -3.46 -1.08
CA VAL A 183 -2.74 -3.37 -1.96
C VAL A 183 -2.41 -2.54 -3.21
N LEU A 184 -1.71 -1.42 -3.02
CA LEU A 184 -1.25 -0.58 -4.12
C LEU A 184 -0.32 -1.35 -5.07
N TRP A 185 0.63 -2.13 -4.54
CA TRP A 185 1.49 -2.99 -5.36
C TRP A 185 0.70 -4.01 -6.16
N VAL A 186 -0.29 -4.68 -5.55
CA VAL A 186 -1.13 -5.67 -6.24
C VAL A 186 -1.88 -5.02 -7.40
N VAL A 187 -2.42 -3.81 -7.21
CA VAL A 187 -3.08 -3.05 -8.29
C VAL A 187 -2.09 -2.71 -9.40
N LEU A 188 -0.88 -2.23 -9.06
CA LEU A 188 0.16 -1.93 -10.06
C LEU A 188 0.61 -3.17 -10.81
N PHE A 189 0.87 -4.26 -10.11
CA PHE A 189 1.27 -5.54 -10.69
C PHE A 189 0.18 -6.07 -11.62
N ALA A 190 -1.09 -6.03 -11.19
CA ALA A 190 -2.21 -6.41 -12.02
C ALA A 190 -2.30 -5.54 -13.28
N ALA A 191 -2.09 -4.22 -13.16
CA ALA A 191 -2.12 -3.32 -14.32
C ALA A 191 -0.90 -3.47 -15.25
N VAL A 192 0.27 -3.88 -14.76
CA VAL A 192 1.44 -4.11 -15.62
C VAL A 192 1.36 -5.48 -16.31
N VAL A 193 0.85 -6.51 -15.61
CA VAL A 193 0.84 -7.90 -16.09
C VAL A 193 -0.43 -8.23 -16.88
N ASN A 194 -1.61 -7.82 -16.41
CA ASN A 194 -2.89 -8.19 -17.01
C ASN A 194 -3.43 -7.15 -17.98
N LEU A 195 -2.96 -5.90 -17.95
CA LEU A 195 -3.49 -4.88 -18.86
C LEU A 195 -2.94 -5.09 -20.27
N THR A 196 -3.75 -5.72 -21.10
CA THR A 196 -3.58 -5.87 -22.56
C THR A 196 -4.31 -4.73 -23.28
N PRO A 197 -3.86 -4.28 -24.48
CA PRO A 197 -4.47 -3.15 -25.19
C PRO A 197 -5.96 -3.36 -25.46
N GLU A 198 -6.43 -4.60 -25.57
CA GLU A 198 -7.85 -4.92 -25.70
C GLU A 198 -8.68 -4.53 -24.47
N ILE A 199 -8.16 -4.70 -23.26
CA ILE A 199 -8.85 -4.32 -22.02
C ILE A 199 -8.88 -2.80 -21.90
N ALA A 200 -7.79 -2.13 -22.27
CA ALA A 200 -7.74 -0.67 -22.32
C ALA A 200 -8.78 -0.12 -23.32
N GLN A 201 -8.91 -0.72 -24.51
CA GLN A 201 -9.92 -0.32 -25.50
C GLN A 201 -11.36 -0.57 -25.04
N ARG A 202 -11.61 -1.66 -24.29
CA ARG A 202 -12.93 -1.92 -23.67
C ARG A 202 -13.26 -0.91 -22.57
N LEU A 203 -12.27 -0.50 -21.76
CA LEU A 203 -12.45 0.50 -20.71
C LEU A 203 -12.59 1.93 -21.27
N CYS A 204 -11.86 2.24 -22.35
CA CYS A 204 -11.93 3.53 -23.05
C CYS A 204 -13.11 3.61 -24.05
N GLY A 205 -13.91 2.54 -24.21
CA GLY A 205 -15.09 2.53 -25.07
C GLY A 205 -14.80 2.52 -26.58
N THR A 206 -13.57 2.23 -27.00
CA THR A 206 -13.14 2.25 -28.41
C THR A 206 -13.15 0.87 -29.08
N GLY A 207 -13.74 -0.14 -28.45
CA GLY A 207 -13.82 -1.52 -28.98
C GLY A 207 -14.75 -1.73 -30.17
N GLY A 208 -15.05 -0.69 -30.97
CA GLY A 208 -16.08 -0.73 -32.02
C GLY A 208 -15.74 -0.04 -33.33
N VAL A 209 -14.48 0.29 -33.62
CA VAL A 209 -14.12 0.84 -34.94
C VAL A 209 -12.97 0.03 -35.55
N SER A 210 -13.35 -1.03 -36.25
CA SER A 210 -12.55 -1.64 -37.31
C SER A 210 -12.98 -0.99 -38.63
N PRO A 211 -12.10 -0.38 -39.43
CA PRO A 211 -12.29 -0.32 -40.88
C PRO A 211 -11.95 -1.67 -41.53
#